data_AF-A0AAV5UKY2-F1
#
_entry.id   AF-A0AAV5UKY2-F1
#
_cell.length_a   1.000
_cell.length_b   1.000
_cell.length_c   1.000
_cell.angle_alpha   90.00
_cell.angle_beta   90.00
_cell.angle_gamma   90.00
#
_symmetry.space_group_name_H-M   'P 1'
#
loop_
_entity.id
_entity.type
_entity.pdbx_description
1 polymer ?
#
loop_
_entity_poly.entity_id
_entity_poly.type
_entity_poly.pdbx_seq_one_letter_code
_entity_poly.pdbx_strand_id
1 'polypeptide(L)' 'VLDYQTQQYRIFPQIARSYAFLFAGLEVREMYKKMTDGLKKGQTDLLPDLHALTSGLKSVVSFSVS' A
#
# COMPACT_ATOMS: atom_id res chain seq x y z
N VAL A 1 28.05 -13.99 10.31
CA VAL A 1 26.86 -14.74 9.82
C VAL A 1 26.07 -13.98 8.75
N LEU A 2 26.01 -12.64 8.82
CA LEU A 2 25.41 -11.78 7.79
C LEU A 2 26.27 -11.64 6.52
N ASP A 3 27.56 -11.97 6.58
CA ASP A 3 28.47 -11.98 5.41
C ASP A 3 28.33 -13.23 4.54
N TYR A 4 27.55 -14.22 4.98
CA TYR A 4 27.26 -15.38 4.16
C TYR A 4 26.25 -15.01 3.08
N GLN A 5 26.66 -15.14 1.84
CA GLN A 5 25.85 -14.83 0.66
C GLN A 5 24.49 -15.56 0.67
N THR A 6 24.45 -16.78 1.19
CA THR A 6 23.21 -17.56 1.37
C THR A 6 22.24 -16.97 2.40
N GLN A 7 22.75 -16.30 3.45
CA GLN A 7 21.92 -15.58 4.42
C GLN A 7 21.44 -14.23 3.84
N GLN A 8 22.32 -13.51 3.15
CA GLN A 8 21.95 -12.27 2.46
C GLN A 8 20.83 -12.50 1.44
N TYR A 9 20.90 -13.58 0.65
CA TYR A 9 19.88 -13.93 -0.32
C TYR A 9 18.50 -14.24 0.31
N ARG A 10 18.48 -14.66 1.59
CA ARG A 10 17.24 -14.90 2.32
C ARG A 10 16.71 -13.65 2.99
N ILE A 11 17.59 -12.78 3.50
CA ILE A 11 17.22 -11.63 4.32
C ILE A 11 16.98 -10.37 3.48
N PHE A 12 17.83 -10.07 2.51
CA PHE A 12 17.75 -8.82 1.74
C PHE A 12 16.45 -8.70 0.94
N PRO A 13 15.92 -9.75 0.29
CA PRO A 13 14.62 -9.66 -0.38
C PRO A 13 13.47 -9.39 0.60
N GLN A 14 13.53 -9.91 1.82
CA GLN A 14 12.51 -9.67 2.85
C GLN A 14 12.50 -8.21 3.27
N ILE A 15 13.68 -7.65 3.56
CA ILE A 15 13.84 -6.25 3.91
C ILE A 15 13.36 -5.35 2.76
N ALA A 16 13.79 -5.62 1.53
CA ALA A 16 13.35 -4.87 0.36
C ALA A 16 11.83 -4.90 0.20
N ARG A 17 11.18 -6.05 0.42
CA ARG A 17 9.71 -6.17 0.42
C ARG A 17 9.07 -5.37 1.54
N SER A 18 9.61 -5.40 2.76
CA SER A 18 9.09 -4.57 3.86
C SER A 18 9.10 -3.08 3.51
N TYR A 19 10.18 -2.58 2.90
CA TYR A 19 10.23 -1.19 2.43
C TYR A 19 9.27 -0.91 1.27
N ALA A 20 9.17 -1.83 0.30
CA ALA A 20 8.21 -1.70 -0.79
C ALA A 20 6.76 -1.63 -0.27
N PHE A 21 6.41 -2.46 0.72
CA PHE A 21 5.10 -2.43 1.37
C PHE A 21 4.87 -1.18 2.20
N LEU A 22 5.90 -0.69 2.90
CA LEU A 22 5.81 0.57 3.64
C LEU A 22 5.48 1.74 2.71
N PHE A 23 6.20 1.88 1.59
CA PHE A 23 5.94 2.95 0.63
C PHE A 23 4.59 2.78 -0.07
N ALA A 24 4.23 1.56 -0.46
CA ALA A 24 2.92 1.28 -1.03
C ALA A 24 1.79 1.70 -0.07
N GLY A 25 1.92 1.42 1.23
CA GLY A 25 0.94 1.82 2.25
C GLY A 25 0.87 3.34 2.48
N LEU A 26 2.00 4.05 2.37
CA LEU A 26 2.04 5.51 2.47
C LEU A 26 1.32 6.19 1.29
N GLU A 27 1.61 5.75 0.06
CA GLU A 27 0.97 6.29 -1.17
C GLU A 27 -0.55 6.11 -1.14
N VAL A 28 -0.97 4.90 -0.78
CA VAL A 28 -2.35 4.51 -0.52
C VAL A 28 -3.05 5.45 0.44
N ARG A 29 -2.38 5.81 1.55
CA ARG A 29 -2.96 6.61 2.62
C ARG A 29 -3.15 8.04 2.18
N GLU A 30 -2.19 8.58 1.43
CA GLU A 30 -2.29 9.92 0.84
C GLU A 30 -3.40 9.98 -0.22
N MET A 31 -3.56 8.93 -1.03
CA MET A 31 -4.63 8.84 -2.02
C MET A 31 -6.02 8.81 -1.36
N TYR A 32 -6.17 8.03 -0.29
CA TYR A 32 -7.40 7.99 0.51
C TYR A 32 -7.74 9.36 1.12
N LYS A 33 -6.73 10.07 1.64
CA LYS A 33 -6.92 11.42 2.21
C LYS A 33 -7.40 12.41 1.16
N LYS A 34 -6.76 12.45 -0.02
CA LYS A 34 -7.17 13.31 -1.14
C LYS A 34 -8.61 13.01 -1.59
N MET A 35 -8.98 11.74 -1.69
CA MET A 35 -10.34 11.34 -2.02
C MET A 35 -11.36 11.76 -0.96
N THR A 36 -11.05 11.54 0.32
CA THR A 36 -11.93 11.90 1.44
C THR A 36 -12.19 13.41 1.48
N ASP A 37 -11.17 14.23 1.18
CA ASP A 37 -11.31 15.68 1.09
C ASP A 37 -12.13 16.12 -0.14
N GLY A 38 -12.07 15.39 -1.25
CA GLY A 38 -12.94 15.60 -2.42
C GLY A 38 -14.41 15.27 -2.13
N LEU A 39 -14.67 14.17 -1.43
CA LEU A 39 -16.01 13.78 -0.97
C LEU A 39 -16.65 14.82 -0.04
N LYS A 40 -15.88 15.39 0.88
CA LYS A 40 -16.35 16.47 1.77
C LYS A 40 -16.79 17.73 1.00
N LYS A 41 -16.31 17.92 -0.23
CA LYS A 41 -16.70 19.03 -1.11
C LYS A 41 -17.94 18.71 -1.96
N GLY A 42 -18.60 17.57 -1.75
CA GLY A 42 -19.82 17.19 -2.47
C GLY A 42 -19.60 16.61 -3.87
N GLN A 43 -18.36 16.26 -4.23
CA GLN A 43 -18.03 15.63 -5.52
C GLN A 43 -18.35 14.13 -5.48
N THR A 44 -19.60 13.78 -5.79
CA THR A 44 -20.09 12.40 -5.79
C THR A 44 -19.71 11.62 -7.05
N ASP A 45 -19.23 12.29 -8.10
CA ASP A 45 -18.74 11.66 -9.33
C ASP A 45 -17.51 10.76 -9.07
N LEU A 46 -16.82 10.97 -7.94
CA LEU A 46 -15.70 10.14 -7.48
C LEU A 46 -16.12 8.87 -6.72
N LEU A 47 -17.42 8.63 -6.44
CA LEU A 47 -17.85 7.44 -5.68
C LEU A 47 -17.50 6.08 -6.34
N PRO A 48 -17.64 5.91 -7.67
CA PRO A 48 -17.25 4.66 -8.34
C PRO A 48 -15.75 4.41 -8.22
N ASP A 49 -14.95 5.46 -8.41
CA ASP A 49 -13.51 5.42 -8.21
C ASP A 49 -13.19 5.11 -6.76
N LEU A 50 -13.90 5.70 -5.79
CA LEU A 50 -13.73 5.43 -4.35
C LEU A 50 -13.91 3.94 -4.06
N HIS A 51 -14.92 3.30 -4.64
CA HIS A 51 -15.19 1.90 -4.39
C HIS A 51 -14.11 0.99 -4.99
N ALA A 52 -13.66 1.29 -6.21
CA ALA A 52 -12.56 0.56 -6.85
C ALA A 52 -11.24 0.74 -6.10
N LEU A 53 -10.93 1.98 -5.67
CA LEU A 53 -9.73 2.32 -4.94
C LEU A 53 -9.74 1.73 -3.52
N THR A 54 -10.86 1.79 -2.82
CA THR A 54 -11.00 1.19 -1.48
C THR A 54 -10.93 -0.34 -1.55
N SER A 55 -11.46 -0.96 -2.60
CA SER A 55 -11.38 -2.41 -2.82
C SER A 55 -9.96 -2.86 -3.21
N GLY A 56 -9.32 -2.12 -4.12
CA GLY A 56 -7.91 -2.34 -4.48
C GLY A 56 -6.98 -2.15 -3.28
N LEU A 57 -7.23 -1.10 -2.49
CA LEU A 57 -6.54 -0.83 -1.26
C LEU A 57 -6.72 -1.95 -0.23
N LYS A 58 -7.96 -2.39 0.00
CA LYS A 58 -8.25 -3.51 0.89
C LYS A 58 -7.51 -4.77 0.44
N SER A 59 -7.48 -5.04 -0.87
CA SER A 59 -6.73 -6.16 -1.44
C SER A 59 -5.22 -6.05 -1.18
N VAL A 60 -4.62 -4.87 -1.43
CA VAL A 60 -3.19 -4.62 -1.21
C VAL A 60 -2.81 -4.75 0.27
N VAL A 61 -3.62 -4.19 1.17
CA VAL A 61 -3.41 -4.28 2.62
C VAL A 61 -3.58 -5.72 3.10
N SER A 62 -4.62 -6.44 2.67
CA SER A 62 -4.84 -7.84 3.03
C SER A 62 -3.76 -8.77 2.49
N PHE A 63 -3.31 -8.56 1.25
CA PHE A 63 -2.19 -9.30 0.66
C PHE A 63 -0.86 -9.03 1.38
N SER A 64 -0.71 -7.85 2.00
CA SER A 64 0.48 -7.52 2.79
C SER A 64 0.48 -8.14 4.20
N VAL A 65 -0.68 -8.65 4.67
CA VAL A 65 -0.87 -9.19 6.03
C VAL A 65 -1.00 -10.73 6.07
N SER A 66 -1.01 -11.39 4.91
CA SER A 66 -0.96 -12.87 4.76
C SER A 66 0.41 -13.34 4.31
#